data_AF-A0A1G0JH30-F1
#
_entry.id   AF-A0A1G0JH30-F1
#
_cell.length_a   1.000
_cell.length_b   1.000
_cell.length_c   1.000
_cell.angle_alpha   90.00
_cell.angle_beta   90.00
_cell.angle_gamma   90.00
#
_symmetry.space_group_name_H-M   'P 1'
#
loop_
_entity.id
_entity.type
_entity.pdbx_description
1 polymer ?
#
loop_
_entity_poly.entity_id
_entity_poly.type
_entity_poly.pdbx_seq_one_letter_code
_entity_poly.pdbx_strand_id
1 'polypeptide(L)' 'MIEAMQRWADDDLRSLNGQIEFVLRESLRKAGRLKTTTSEPVEDDSGER' A
#
# COMPACT_ATOMS: atom_id res chain seq x y z
N MET A 1 8.20 18.04 -10.39
CA MET A 1 7.62 17.22 -9.31
C MET A 1 7.53 15.76 -9.71
N ILE A 2 6.87 15.43 -10.82
CA ILE A 2 6.77 14.04 -11.31
C ILE A 2 8.15 13.40 -11.58
N GLU A 3 9.08 14.12 -12.19
CA GLU A 3 10.44 13.60 -12.46
C GLU A 3 11.22 13.24 -11.17
N ALA A 4 11.07 14.02 -10.11
CA ALA A 4 11.69 13.72 -8.82
C ALA A 4 11.08 12.47 -8.18
N MET A 5 9.76 12.29 -8.31
CA MET A 5 9.07 11.09 -7.84
C MET A 5 9.46 9.85 -8.66
N GLN A 6 9.64 10.01 -9.98
CA GLN A 6 10.10 8.94 -10.87
C GLN A 6 11.50 8.49 -10.50
N ARG A 7 12.46 9.42 -10.34
CA ARG A 7 13.83 9.07 -9.96
C ARG A 7 13.90 8.37 -8.61
N TRP A 8 13.11 8.83 -7.63
CA TRP A 8 13.03 8.14 -6.34
C TRP A 8 12.44 6.74 -6.46
N ALA A 9 11.39 6.55 -7.27
CA ALA A 9 10.84 5.22 -7.54
C ALA A 9 11.89 4.30 -8.17
N ASP A 10 12.67 4.80 -9.12
CA ASP A 10 13.74 4.07 -9.79
C ASP A 10 14.86 3.69 -8.80
N ASP A 11 15.26 4.61 -7.90
CA ASP A 11 16.25 4.37 -6.84
C ASP A 11 15.78 3.28 -5.86
N ASP A 12 14.47 3.24 -5.55
CA ASP A 12 13.84 2.24 -4.68
C ASP A 12 13.48 0.92 -5.43
N LEU A 13 13.82 0.79 -6.72
CA LEU A 13 13.44 -0.33 -7.60
C LEU A 13 11.93 -0.60 -7.65
N ARG A 14 11.12 0.47 -7.64
CA ARG A 14 9.65 0.41 -7.69
C ARG A 14 9.12 1.07 -8.95
N SER A 15 7.91 0.67 -9.34
CA SER A 15 7.16 1.46 -10.31
C SER A 15 6.73 2.80 -9.69
N LEU A 16 6.53 3.82 -10.52
CA LEU A 16 6.03 5.12 -10.07
C LEU A 16 4.71 5.00 -9.29
N ASN A 17 3.79 4.15 -9.76
CA ASN A 17 2.53 3.87 -9.07
C ASN A 17 2.76 3.22 -7.69
N GLY A 18 3.68 2.26 -7.60
CA GLY A 18 4.05 1.63 -6.33
C GLY A 18 4.66 2.63 -5.35
N GLN A 19 5.47 3.57 -5.85
CA GLN A 19 6.03 4.63 -5.01
C GLN A 19 4.97 5.59 -4.48
N ILE A 20 4.02 6.00 -5.33
CA ILE A 20 2.90 6.85 -4.92
C ILE A 20 2.06 6.16 -3.85
N GLU A 21 1.72 4.88 -4.04
CA GLU A 21 0.95 4.10 -3.07
C GLU A 21 1.67 3.97 -1.73
N PHE A 22 2.98 3.71 -1.76
CA PHE A 22 3.81 3.64 -0.56
C PHE A 22 3.76 4.94 0.25
N VAL A 23 3.98 6.08 -0.41
CA VAL A 23 3.96 7.40 0.24
C VAL A 23 2.59 7.73 0.81
N LEU A 24 1.51 7.42 0.08
CA LEU A 24 0.14 7.64 0.54
C LEU A 24 -0.18 6.77 1.75
N ARG A 25 0.16 5.47 1.72
CA ARG A 25 -0.03 4.55 2.86
C ARG A 25 0.75 5.02 4.08
N GLU A 26 2.00 5.44 3.89
CA GLU A 26 2.83 5.96 4.96
C GLU A 26 2.25 7.26 5.57
N SER A 27 1.77 8.17 4.71
CA SER A 27 1.17 9.43 5.14
C SER A 27 -0.13 9.20 5.92
N LEU A 28 -0.98 8.27 5.45
CA LEU A 28 -2.20 7.86 6.13
C LEU A 28 -1.89 7.17 7.47
N ARG A 29 -0.84 6.35 7.53
CA ARG A 29 -0.38 5.70 8.77
C ARG A 29 0.09 6.73 9.78
N LYS A 30 0.95 7.67 9.38
CA LYS A 30 1.44 8.77 10.23
C LYS A 30 0.30 9.67 10.72
N ALA A 31 -0.71 9.89 9.89
CA ALA A 31 -1.91 10.63 10.28
C ALA A 31 -2.88 9.84 11.18
N GLY A 32 -2.60 8.57 11.49
CA GLY A 32 -3.51 7.70 12.25
C GLY A 32 -4.80 7.34 11.50
N ARG A 33 -4.84 7.54 10.17
CA ARG A 33 -6.02 7.33 9.32
C ARG A 33 -6.00 6.01 8.57
N LEU A 34 -4.90 5.27 8.65
CA LEU A 34 -4.86 3.91 8.13
C LEU A 34 -5.57 3.00 9.14
N LYS A 35 -6.81 2.62 8.84
CA LYS A 35 -7.50 1.57 9.59
C LYS A 35 -6.64 0.31 9.47
N THR A 36 -6.16 -0.22 10.58
CA THR A 36 -5.61 -1.57 10.60
C THR A 36 -6.79 -2.48 10.30
N THR A 37 -6.91 -2.95 9.07
CA THR A 37 -7.64 -4.18 8.83
C THR A 37 -6.79 -5.23 9.53
N THR A 38 -7.08 -5.48 10.81
CA THR A 38 -6.85 -6.80 11.38
C THR A 38 -7.42 -7.73 10.33
N SER A 39 -6.56 -8.50 9.66
CA SER A 39 -7.00 -9.57 8.78
C SER A 39 -7.87 -10.48 9.64
N GLU A 40 -9.18 -10.24 9.63
CA GLU A 40 -10.12 -11.24 10.06
C GLU A 40 -9.81 -12.44 9.16
N PRO A 41 -9.53 -13.62 9.74
CA PRO A 41 -9.26 -14.79 8.93
C PRO A 41 -10.46 -14.93 8.01
N VAL A 42 -10.21 -14.92 6.70
CA VAL A 42 -11.21 -15.31 5.73
C VAL A 42 -11.56 -16.75 6.12
N GLU A 43 -12.70 -16.93 6.79
CA GLU A 43 -13.32 -18.24 6.91
C GLU A 43 -13.53 -18.70 5.48
N ASP A 44 -12.67 -19.61 5.05
CA ASP A 44 -12.88 -20.43 3.88
C ASP A 44 -14.12 -21.28 4.18
N ASP A 45 -15.31 -20.72 3.89
CA ASP A 45 -16.52 -21.50 3.74
C ASP A 45 -16.41 -22.30 2.43
N SER A 46 -15.46 -23.23 2.41
CA SER A 46 -15.50 -24.42 1.58
C SER A 46 -16.45 -25.44 2.23
N GLY A 47 -17.68 -24.98 2.50
CA GLY A 47 -18.82 -25.83 2.84
C GLY A 47 -19.32 -26.49 1.56
N GLU A 48 -19.02 -27.78 1.43
CA GLU A 48 -19.60 -28.72 0.48
C GLU A 48 -21.09 -28.45 0.16
N ARG A 49 -21.42 -28.30 -1.13
CA ARG A 49 -22.56 -28.95 -1.80
C ARG A 49 -22.28 -29.19 -3.27
#